data_AF-A0A7V9U7H6-F1
#
_entry.id   AF-A0A7V9U7H6-F1
#
_cell.length_a   1.000
_cell.length_b   1.000
_cell.length_c   1.000
_cell.angle_alpha   90.00
_cell.angle_beta   90.00
_cell.angle_gamma   90.00
#
_symmetry.space_group_name_H-M   'P 1'
#
loop_
_entity.id
_entity.type
_entity.pdbx_description
1 polymer ?
#
loop_
_entity_poly.entity_id
_entity_poly.type
_entity_poly.pdbx_seq_one_letter_code
_entity_poly.pdbx_strand_id
1 'polypeptide(L)'
;FASSFGWGVAASALTVGVVQGTLTLVGSVLGQVLPPSHVAALTATGGLLLVGVALRLLQVKRIPVGDLLPALLVAPVLTQLVVMAR
;
A
#
# COMPACT_ATOMS: atom_id res chain seq x y z
N PHE A 1 -24.72 -1.18 3.71
CA PHE A 1 -23.91 0.01 4.02
C PHE A 1 -24.41 1.23 3.23
N ALA A 2 -24.24 1.33 1.91
CA ALA A 2 -24.71 2.49 1.13
C ALA A 2 -26.22 2.80 1.28
N SER A 3 -27.08 1.79 1.28
CA SER A 3 -28.53 1.96 1.48
C SER A 3 -28.95 2.36 2.90
N SER A 4 -28.10 2.12 3.91
CA SER A 4 -28.40 2.43 5.33
C SER A 4 -27.81 3.77 5.78
N PHE A 5 -26.73 4.24 5.14
CA PHE A 5 -26.02 5.48 5.50
C PHE A 5 -26.28 6.66 4.54
N GLY A 6 -27.05 6.44 3.46
CA GLY A 6 -27.53 7.49 2.56
C GLY A 6 -26.41 8.32 1.90
N TRP A 7 -26.69 9.60 1.66
CA TRP A 7 -25.74 10.57 1.08
C TRP A 7 -24.43 10.71 1.87
N GLY A 8 -24.41 10.34 3.16
CA GLY A 8 -23.21 10.35 3.99
C GLY A 8 -22.09 9.44 3.47
N VAL A 9 -22.42 8.38 2.71
CA VAL A 9 -21.40 7.51 2.08
C VAL A 9 -20.67 8.22 0.94
N ALA A 10 -21.37 9.04 0.17
CA ALA A 10 -20.75 9.85 -0.87
C ALA A 10 -19.81 10.90 -0.27
N ALA A 11 -20.16 11.48 0.87
CA ALA A 11 -19.28 12.41 1.58
C ALA A 11 -17.95 11.77 2.04
N SER A 12 -17.93 10.47 2.37
CA SER A 12 -16.69 9.74 2.70
C SER A 12 -15.68 9.69 1.57
N ALA A 13 -16.11 9.86 0.31
CA ALA A 13 -15.22 9.92 -0.83
C ALA A 13 -14.25 11.12 -0.73
N LEU A 14 -14.66 12.21 -0.06
CA LEU A 14 -13.78 13.35 0.18
C LEU A 14 -12.64 12.97 1.13
N THR A 15 -12.94 12.34 2.27
CA THR A 15 -11.92 11.90 3.24
C THR A 15 -11.01 10.84 2.63
N VAL A 16 -11.56 9.85 1.92
CA VAL A 16 -10.77 8.83 1.22
C VAL A 16 -9.91 9.48 0.15
N GLY A 17 -10.45 10.43 -0.62
CA GLY A 17 -9.73 11.17 -1.65
C GLY A 17 -8.57 11.98 -1.07
N VAL A 18 -8.74 12.62 0.08
CA VAL A 18 -7.66 13.31 0.77
C VAL A 18 -6.58 12.33 1.23
N VAL A 19 -6.95 11.23 1.89
CA VAL A 19 -5.97 10.26 2.40
C VAL A 19 -5.25 9.53 1.26
N GLN A 20 -5.99 9.00 0.28
CA GLN A 20 -5.39 8.29 -0.85
C GLN A 20 -4.64 9.24 -1.78
N GLY A 21 -5.16 10.45 -2.00
CA GLY A 21 -4.51 11.47 -2.81
C GLY A 21 -3.20 11.94 -2.20
N THR A 22 -3.19 12.22 -0.89
CA THR A 22 -1.95 12.61 -0.17
C THR A 22 -0.92 11.48 -0.21
N LEU A 23 -1.31 10.23 0.06
CA LEU A 23 -0.41 9.07 -0.05
C LEU A 23 0.13 8.89 -1.47
N THR A 24 -0.70 9.10 -2.50
CA THR A 24 -0.31 9.00 -3.91
C THR A 24 0.70 10.09 -4.28
N LEU A 25 0.48 11.33 -3.84
CA LEU A 25 1.39 12.44 -4.06
C LEU A 25 2.74 12.22 -3.35
N VAL A 26 2.71 11.74 -2.11
CA VAL A 26 3.93 11.38 -1.38
C VAL A 26 4.68 10.27 -2.10
N GLY A 27 3.97 9.22 -2.54
CA GLY A 27 4.55 8.12 -3.30
C GLY A 27 5.18 8.56 -4.63
N SER A 28 4.54 9.48 -5.36
CA SER A 28 5.06 9.96 -6.65
C SER A 28 6.34 10.79 -6.48
N VAL A 29 6.43 11.61 -5.43
CA VAL A 29 7.64 12.37 -5.09
C VAL A 29 8.74 11.44 -4.59
N LEU A 30 8.42 10.52 -3.66
CA LEU A 30 9.40 9.56 -3.13
C LEU A 30 9.93 8.62 -4.22
N GLY A 31 9.10 8.21 -5.18
CA GLY A 31 9.50 7.38 -6.30
C GLY A 31 10.54 8.03 -7.22
N GLN A 32 10.64 9.37 -7.24
CA GLN A 32 11.65 10.08 -8.04
C GLN A 32 13.01 10.16 -7.36
N VAL A 33 13.05 10.10 -6.03
CA VAL A 33 14.30 10.20 -5.26
C VAL A 33 14.89 8.83 -4.90
N LEU A 34 14.06 7.78 -4.91
CA LEU A 34 14.50 6.42 -4.60
C LEU A 34 15.17 5.74 -5.80
N PRO A 35 16.23 4.93 -5.56
CA PRO A 35 16.81 4.11 -6.62
C PRO A 35 15.78 3.14 -7.24
N PRO A 36 15.88 2.82 -8.55
CA PRO A 36 14.92 1.94 -9.23
C PRO A 36 14.74 0.56 -8.57
N SER A 37 15.82 0.01 -7.99
CA SER A 37 15.78 -1.26 -7.26
C SER A 37 14.86 -1.22 -6.03
N HIS A 38 14.88 -0.10 -5.30
CA HIS A 38 14.04 0.09 -4.12
C HIS A 38 12.57 0.29 -4.52
N VAL A 39 12.32 1.04 -5.59
CA VAL A 39 10.96 1.22 -6.14
C VAL A 39 10.38 -0.12 -6.60
N ALA A 40 11.17 -0.95 -7.28
CA ALA A 40 10.75 -2.28 -7.71
C ALA A 40 10.41 -3.19 -6.51
N ALA A 41 11.26 -3.19 -5.48
CA ALA A 41 11.04 -3.97 -4.26
C ALA A 41 9.77 -3.52 -3.52
N LEU A 42 9.60 -2.22 -3.30
CA LEU A 42 8.41 -1.65 -2.66
C LEU A 42 7.13 -1.94 -3.46
N THR A 43 7.19 -1.85 -4.79
CA THR A 43 6.06 -2.14 -5.67
C THR A 43 5.67 -3.63 -5.58
N ALA A 44 6.64 -4.53 -5.62
CA ALA A 44 6.38 -5.97 -5.48
C ALA A 44 5.78 -6.31 -4.12
N THR A 45 6.36 -5.79 -3.02
CA THR A 45 5.84 -6.01 -1.67
C THR A 45 4.44 -5.41 -1.49
N GLY A 46 4.24 -4.17 -1.93
CA GLY A 46 2.93 -3.50 -1.89
C GLY A 46 1.87 -4.24 -2.70
N GLY A 47 2.21 -4.71 -3.90
CA GLY A 47 1.32 -5.52 -4.74
C GLY A 47 0.89 -6.81 -4.04
N LEU A 48 1.81 -7.50 -3.36
CA LEU A 48 1.48 -8.70 -2.59
C LEU A 48 0.55 -8.39 -1.40
N LEU A 49 0.77 -7.27 -0.70
CA LEU A 49 -0.15 -6.82 0.36
C LEU A 49 -1.55 -6.55 -0.20
N LEU A 50 -1.67 -5.92 -1.38
CA LEU A 50 -2.95 -5.70 -2.06
C LEU A 50 -3.65 -7.02 -2.44
N VAL A 51 -2.90 -8.04 -2.87
CA VAL A 51 -3.46 -9.39 -3.07
C VAL A 51 -4.03 -9.94 -1.75
N GLY A 52 -3.33 -9.76 -0.63
CA GLY A 52 -3.84 -10.13 0.69
C GLY A 52 -5.14 -9.41 1.05
N VAL A 53 -5.25 -8.11 0.73
CA VAL A 53 -6.49 -7.33 0.92
C VAL A 53 -7.60 -7.87 0.03
N ALA A 54 -7.30 -8.16 -1.24
CA ALA A 54 -8.27 -8.72 -2.18
C ALA A 54 -8.84 -10.06 -1.68
N LEU A 55 -8.00 -10.97 -1.18
CA LEU A 55 -8.43 -12.25 -0.59
C LEU A 55 -9.35 -12.05 0.62
N ARG A 56 -9.08 -11.03 1.44
CA ARG A 56 -9.93 -10.66 2.58
C ARG A 56 -11.27 -10.09 2.12
N LEU A 57 -11.29 -9.22 1.11
CA LEU A 57 -12.50 -8.62 0.55
C LEU A 57 -13.41 -9.67 -0.11
N LEU A 58 -12.81 -10.59 -0.87
CA LEU A 58 -13.49 -11.72 -1.50
C LEU A 58 -13.95 -12.81 -0.50
N GLN A 59 -13.69 -12.64 0.79
CA GLN A 59 -13.99 -13.61 1.85
C GLN A 59 -13.38 -15.00 1.63
N VAL A 60 -12.35 -15.13 0.79
CA VAL A 60 -11.66 -16.41 0.55
C VAL A 60 -10.79 -16.77 1.75
N LYS A 61 -9.99 -15.80 2.24
CA LYS A 61 -9.13 -15.98 3.41
C LYS A 61 -8.92 -14.65 4.13
N ARG A 62 -9.12 -14.66 5.45
CA ARG A 62 -8.87 -13.50 6.31
C ARG A 62 -7.39 -13.42 6.67
N ILE A 63 -6.62 -12.75 5.82
CA ILE A 63 -5.20 -12.45 6.09
C ILE A 63 -5.14 -11.13 6.88
N PRO A 64 -4.45 -11.07 8.03
CA PRO A 64 -4.27 -9.82 8.78
C PRO A 64 -3.20 -8.96 8.10
N VAL A 65 -3.53 -8.37 6.95
CA VAL A 65 -2.58 -7.57 6.14
C VAL A 65 -1.97 -6.40 6.91
N GLY A 66 -2.69 -5.88 7.92
CA GLY A 66 -2.17 -4.85 8.82
C GLY A 66 -0.88 -5.27 9.54
N ASP A 67 -0.78 -6.53 9.97
CA ASP A 67 0.39 -7.07 10.65
C ASP A 67 1.58 -7.27 9.70
N LEU A 68 1.32 -7.26 8.39
CA LEU A 68 2.32 -7.39 7.33
C LEU A 68 2.81 -6.02 6.81
N LEU A 69 2.24 -4.90 7.27
CA LEU A 69 2.70 -3.55 6.89
C LEU A 69 4.20 -3.29 7.17
N PRO A 70 4.82 -3.83 8.25
CA PRO A 70 6.26 -3.69 8.45
C PRO A 70 7.11 -4.22 7.28
N ALA A 71 6.57 -5.11 6.43
CA ALA A 71 7.26 -5.59 5.23
C ALA A 71 7.64 -4.46 4.26
N LEU A 72 6.89 -3.36 4.21
CA LEU A 72 7.21 -2.19 3.38
C LEU A 72 8.48 -1.46 3.86
N LEU A 73 8.84 -1.59 5.13
CA LEU A 73 10.11 -1.09 5.67
C LEU A 73 11.24 -2.11 5.48
N VAL A 74 10.93 -3.40 5.61
CA VAL A 74 11.92 -4.48 5.46
C VAL A 74 12.41 -4.61 4.00
N ALA A 75 11.52 -4.45 3.01
CA ALA A 75 11.87 -4.55 1.59
C ALA A 75 13.03 -3.62 1.14
N PRO A 76 13.00 -2.29 1.40
CA PRO A 76 14.12 -1.42 1.05
C PRO A 76 15.38 -1.75 1.85
N VAL A 77 15.27 -2.14 3.13
CA VAL A 77 16.43 -2.55 3.94
C VAL A 77 17.13 -3.77 3.33
N LEU A 78 16.37 -4.80 2.97
CA LEU A 78 16.93 -5.98 2.30
C LEU A 78 17.52 -5.63 0.94
N THR A 79 16.85 -4.77 0.17
CA THR A 79 17.35 -4.31 -1.13
C THR A 79 18.70 -3.60 -0.98
N GLN A 80 18.83 -2.74 0.03
CA GLN A 80 20.07 -2.03 0.32
C GLN A 80 21.20 -2.98 0.73
N LEU A 81 20.91 -3.99 1.56
CA LEU A 81 21.89 -5.02 1.92
C LEU A 81 22.40 -5.78 0.69
N VAL A 82 21.51 -6.13 -0.24
CA VAL A 82 21.89 -6.82 -1.48
C VAL A 82 22.74 -5.92 -2.38
N VAL A 83 22.38 -4.63 -2.50
CA VAL A 83 23.16 -3.66 -3.28
C VAL A 83 24.57 -3.47 -2.69
N MET A 84 24.69 -3.45 -1.36
CA MET A 84 25.97 -3.25 -0.67
C MET A 84 26.88 -4.49 -0.67
N ALA A 85 26.30 -5.69 -0.79
CA ALA A 85 27.04 -6.94 -0.87
C ALA A 85 27.58 -7.26 -2.28
N ARG A 86 27.23 -6.46 -3.29
CA ARG A 86 27.61 -6.63 -4.69
C ARG A 86 28.71 -5.66 -5.07
#